data_AF-A0A4R1HKF2-F1
#
_entry.id   AF-A0A4R1HKF2-F1
#
_cell.length_a   1.000
_cell.length_b   1.000
_cell.length_c   1.000
_cell.angle_alpha   90.00
_cell.angle_beta   90.00
_cell.angle_gamma   90.00
#
_symmetry.space_group_name_H-M   'P 1'
#
loop_
_entity.id
_entity.type
_entity.pdbx_description
1 polymer ?
#
loop_
_entity_poly.entity_id
_entity_poly.type
_entity_poly.pdbx_seq_one_letter_code
_entity_poly.pdbx_strand_id
1 'polypeptide(L)' 'MTSTLDGVLARVLQILRTQQVLWAAMERIDPDPTPYLHWEPTTAGWRLYGRLVPPD' A
#
# COMPACT_ATOMS: atom_id res chain seq x y z
N MET A 1 25.84 18.17 4.32
CA MET A 1 25.38 16.83 4.81
C MET A 1 23.85 16.72 4.80
N THR A 2 23.17 17.38 3.87
CA THR A 2 21.69 17.41 3.75
C THR A 2 21.14 16.34 2.80
N SER A 3 21.99 15.77 1.92
CA SER A 3 21.52 14.95 0.78
C SER A 3 20.87 13.61 1.16
N THR A 4 21.18 13.05 2.33
CA THR A 4 20.67 11.73 2.72
C THR A 4 19.24 11.81 3.24
N LEU A 5 18.91 12.83 4.04
CA LEU A 5 17.56 13.03 4.56
C LEU A 5 16.59 13.46 3.46
N ASP A 6 17.02 14.36 2.58
CA ASP A 6 16.22 14.79 1.42
C ASP A 6 15.94 13.61 0.48
N GLY A 7 16.93 12.73 0.27
CA GLY A 7 16.77 11.52 -0.53
C GLY A 7 15.78 10.52 0.10
N VAL A 8 15.83 10.34 1.42
CA VAL A 8 14.87 9.48 2.14
C VAL A 8 13.46 10.07 2.07
N LEU A 9 13.31 11.38 2.28
CA LEU A 9 12.01 12.05 2.19
C LEU A 9 11.40 11.92 0.80
N ALA A 10 12.19 12.15 -0.25
CA ALA A 10 11.74 11.98 -1.63
C ALA A 10 11.25 10.55 -1.89
N ARG A 11 11.95 9.54 -1.34
CA ARG A 11 11.56 8.13 -1.49
C ARG A 11 10.27 7.79 -0.74
N VAL A 12 10.10 8.33 0.47
CA VAL A 12 8.86 8.16 1.25
C VAL A 12 7.67 8.77 0.51
N LEU A 13 7.82 9.99 -0.01
CA LEU A 13 6.77 10.66 -0.79
C LEU A 13 6.40 9.86 -2.05
N GLN A 14 7.40 9.25 -2.72
CA GLN A 14 7.15 8.39 -3.86
C GLN A 14 6.33 7.15 -3.47
N ILE A 15 6.68 6.49 -2.36
CA ILE A 15 5.94 5.31 -1.85
C ILE A 15 4.50 5.68 -1.53
N LEU A 16 4.27 6.79 -0.84
CA LEU A 16 2.92 7.25 -0.50
C LEU A 16 2.07 7.52 -1.74
N ARG A 17 2.65 8.15 -2.77
CA ARG A 17 1.94 8.39 -4.04
C ARG A 17 1.60 7.08 -4.75
N THR A 18 2.53 6.12 -4.78
CA THR A 18 2.25 4.79 -5.36
C THR A 18 1.16 4.05 -4.59
N GLN A 19 1.17 4.14 -3.26
CA GLN A 19 0.13 3.54 -2.41
C GLN A 19 -1.25 4.13 -2.71
N GLN A 20 -1.37 5.45 -2.86
CA GLN A 20 -2.64 6.11 -3.19
C GLN A 20 -3.19 5.66 -4.56
N VAL A 21 -2.34 5.55 -5.58
CA VAL A 21 -2.76 5.08 -6.91
C VAL A 21 -3.25 3.63 -6.86
N LEU A 22 -2.55 2.77 -6.12
CA LEU A 22 -2.95 1.38 -5.93
C LEU A 22 -4.30 1.29 -5.20
N TRP A 23 -4.47 2.07 -4.14
CA TRP A 23 -5.69 2.08 -3.35
C TRP A 23 -6.90 2.54 -4.18
N ALA A 24 -6.77 3.62 -4.94
CA ALA A 24 -7.81 4.10 -5.86
C ALA A 24 -8.13 3.10 -6.99
N ALA A 25 -7.16 2.26 -7.38
CA ALA A 25 -7.43 1.17 -8.32
C ALA A 25 -8.21 0.03 -7.65
N MET A 26 -7.91 -0.28 -6.40
CA MET A 26 -8.61 -1.28 -5.60
C MET A 26 -10.05 -0.87 -5.28
N GLU A 27 -10.27 0.39 -4.85
CA GLU A 27 -11.61 0.94 -4.56
C GLU A 27 -12.57 0.88 -5.77
N ARG A 28 -12.03 0.92 -7.00
CA ARG A 28 -12.84 0.75 -8.22
C ARG A 28 -13.29 -0.69 -8.46
N ILE A 29 -12.57 -1.66 -7.92
CA ILE A 29 -12.85 -3.09 -8.06
C ILE A 29 -13.76 -3.54 -6.91
N ASP A 30 -13.47 -3.07 -5.69
CA ASP A 30 -14.24 -3.32 -4.48
C ASP A 30 -14.32 -2.00 -3.68
N PRO A 31 -15.50 -1.38 -3.53
CA PRO A 31 -15.65 -0.11 -2.83
C PRO A 31 -15.46 -0.20 -1.30
N ASP A 32 -15.38 -1.41 -0.72
CA ASP A 32 -14.97 -1.62 0.67
C ASP A 32 -14.00 -2.82 0.78
N PRO A 33 -12.73 -2.65 0.36
CA PRO A 33 -11.73 -3.71 0.38
C PRO A 33 -11.22 -3.98 1.82
N THR A 34 -11.58 -3.13 2.77
CA THR A 34 -11.05 -3.05 4.14
C THR A 34 -11.26 -4.30 4.99
N PRO A 35 -12.39 -5.05 4.89
CA PRO A 35 -12.56 -6.28 5.65
C PRO A 35 -11.71 -7.43 5.11
N TYR A 36 -11.24 -7.32 3.85
CA TYR A 36 -10.71 -8.46 3.12
C TYR A 36 -9.28 -8.31 2.62
N LEU A 37 -8.71 -7.11 2.61
CA LEU A 37 -7.34 -6.84 2.16
C LEU A 37 -6.59 -6.00 3.19
N HIS A 38 -5.51 -6.55 3.74
CA HIS A 38 -4.65 -5.86 4.70
C HIS A 38 -3.16 -6.12 4.43
N TRP A 39 -2.33 -5.15 4.78
CA TRP A 39 -0.88 -5.25 4.65
C TRP A 39 -0.26 -5.71 5.97
N GLU A 40 0.56 -6.76 5.92
CA GLU A 40 1.35 -7.21 7.08
C GLU A 40 2.86 -7.08 6.81
N PRO A 41 3.66 -6.73 7.84
CA PRO A 41 5.11 -6.74 7.75
C PRO A 41 5.65 -8.18 7.76
N THR A 42 6.64 -8.45 6.90
CA THR A 42 7.35 -9.74 6.79
C THR A 42 8.86 -9.52 6.77
N THR A 43 9.64 -10.60 6.82
CA THR A 43 11.11 -10.55 6.70
C THR A 43 11.61 -10.02 5.36
N ALA A 44 10.77 -10.03 4.32
CA ALA A 44 11.08 -9.52 2.98
C ALA A 44 10.45 -8.14 2.68
N GLY A 45 9.79 -7.51 3.66
CA GLY A 45 9.04 -6.25 3.49
C GLY A 45 7.54 -6.42 3.72
N TRP A 46 6.72 -5.57 3.10
CA TRP A 46 5.27 -5.60 3.27
C TRP A 46 4.62 -6.56 2.27
N ARG A 47 3.69 -7.38 2.75
CA ARG A 47 2.91 -8.29 1.90
C ARG A 47 1.42 -8.00 2.07
N LEU A 48 0.71 -7.97 0.94
CA LEU A 48 -0.74 -7.84 0.89
C LEU A 48 -1.36 -9.21 1.12
N TYR A 49 -2.20 -9.33 2.14
CA TYR A 49 -2.97 -10.51 2.48
C TYR A 49 -4.45 -10.22 2.28
N GLY A 50 -5.21 -11.24 1.88
CA GLY A 50 -6.64 -11.10 1.69
C GLY A 50 -7.28 -11.99 0.65
N ARG A 51 -8.62 -12.00 0.63
CA ARG A 51 -9.43 -12.60 -0.44
C ARG A 51 -10.15 -11.48 -1.18
N LEU A 52 -10.06 -11.46 -2.51
CA LEU A 52 -10.69 -10.43 -3.33
C LEU A 52 -12.22 -10.53 -3.39
N VAL A 53 -12.82 -11.51 -2.71
CA VAL A 53 -14.26 -11.83 -2.79
C VAL A 53 -14.78 -12.10 -1.37
N PRO A 54 -15.85 -11.40 -0.93
CA PRO A 54 -16.56 -11.73 0.31
C PRO A 54 -16.99 -13.21 0.30
N PRO A 55 -16.98 -13.93 1.44
CA PRO A 55 -17.66 -15.20 1.54
C PRO A 55 -19.17 -15.00 1.33
N ASP A 56 -19.81 -15.94 0.63
CA ASP A 56 -21.26 -15.98 0.36
C ASP A 56 -22.12 -15.80 1.62
#